data_AF-A0A3Q2CHS9-F1
#
_entry.id   AF-A0A3Q2CHS9-F1
#
_cell.length_a   1.000
_cell.length_b   1.000
_cell.length_c   1.000
_cell.angle_alpha   90.00
_cell.angle_beta   90.00
_cell.angle_gamma   90.00
#
_symmetry.space_group_name_H-M   'P 1'
#
loop_
_entity.id
_entity.type
_entity.pdbx_description
1 polymer ?
#
loop_
_entity_poly.entity_id
_entity_poly.type
_entity_poly.pdbx_seq_one_letter_code
_entity_poly.pdbx_strand_id
1 'polypeptide(L)'
;MARTKQTARKSTGGKAPRKQLATKAARKSAPSTGGVKKPHRYRPGTVALREIRRYQKSTELLIRKLPFQRLVREIAQDFKTDLRFQSAAIGALQEASEAYLVGLGHFPAGRGFPLWIRRTKQSSETLLTTYTHFHPR
;
A
#
# COMPACT_ATOMS: atom_id res chain seq x y z
N MET A 1 -44.26 5.14 51.04
CA MET A 1 -44.70 4.77 49.68
C MET A 1 -43.98 5.64 48.65
N ALA A 2 -43.46 4.99 47.60
CA ALA A 2 -43.07 5.45 46.25
C ALA A 2 -42.17 6.70 46.04
N ARG A 3 -40.99 6.49 45.42
CA ARG A 3 -40.71 6.91 44.01
C ARG A 3 -39.46 6.19 43.47
N THR A 4 -39.65 5.25 42.56
CA THR A 4 -38.60 4.53 41.85
C THR A 4 -38.00 5.40 40.73
N LYS A 5 -36.67 5.58 40.71
CA LYS A 5 -35.97 6.22 39.59
C LYS A 5 -35.77 5.20 38.48
N GLN A 6 -36.57 5.29 37.43
CA GLN A 6 -36.36 4.57 36.17
C GLN A 6 -35.26 5.30 35.39
N THR A 7 -34.11 4.65 35.19
CA THR A 7 -33.11 5.11 34.22
C THR A 7 -33.50 4.57 32.85
N ALA A 8 -33.61 5.46 31.87
CA ALA A 8 -33.91 5.09 30.49
C ALA A 8 -32.72 4.31 29.89
N ARG A 9 -32.79 2.99 29.88
CA ARG A 9 -31.99 2.15 28.99
C ARG A 9 -32.57 2.27 27.57
N LYS A 10 -31.79 2.79 26.62
CA LYS A 10 -32.03 2.55 25.20
C LYS A 10 -31.39 1.22 24.83
N SER A 11 -32.16 0.15 24.91
CA SER A 11 -31.79 -1.17 24.39
C SER A 11 -32.53 -1.45 23.09
N THR A 12 -31.75 -1.52 22.01
CA THR A 12 -31.90 -2.34 20.78
C THR A 12 -33.29 -2.51 20.15
N GLY A 13 -33.41 -2.11 18.88
CA GLY A 13 -34.46 -2.59 18.00
C GLY A 13 -34.08 -2.38 16.53
N GLY A 14 -33.72 -3.46 15.85
CA GLY A 14 -33.36 -3.47 14.44
C GLY A 14 -34.48 -2.96 13.53
N LYS A 15 -34.07 -2.60 12.31
CA LYS A 15 -34.91 -2.27 11.14
C LYS A 15 -36.24 -3.04 11.13
N ALA A 16 -37.34 -2.30 11.07
CA ALA A 16 -38.69 -2.85 10.84
C ALA A 16 -38.79 -3.55 9.46
N PRO A 17 -39.68 -4.57 9.31
CA PRO A 17 -39.84 -5.30 8.06
C PRO A 17 -40.43 -4.39 6.98
N ARG A 18 -39.72 -4.28 5.86
CA ARG A 18 -40.05 -3.39 4.74
C ARG A 18 -41.19 -3.99 3.92
N LYS A 19 -42.34 -3.30 3.86
CA LYS A 19 -43.39 -3.56 2.86
C LYS A 19 -42.79 -3.35 1.46
N GLN A 20 -42.83 -4.38 0.61
CA GLN A 20 -42.36 -4.29 -0.78
C GLN A 20 -43.34 -3.41 -1.56
N LEU A 21 -42.87 -2.23 -1.95
CA LEU A 21 -43.40 -1.50 -3.09
C LEU A 21 -42.21 -1.15 -3.97
N ALA A 22 -42.20 -1.78 -5.15
CA ALA A 22 -41.22 -1.56 -6.18
C ALA A 22 -41.18 -0.06 -6.51
N THR A 23 -40.07 0.59 -6.16
CA THR A 23 -39.79 1.96 -6.58
C THR A 23 -38.48 1.97 -7.34
N LYS A 24 -38.68 1.98 -8.65
CA LYS A 24 -37.80 2.39 -9.75
C LYS A 24 -36.58 3.18 -9.26
N ALA A 25 -35.40 2.70 -9.64
CA ALA A 25 -34.13 3.34 -9.36
C ALA A 25 -34.08 4.74 -10.02
N ALA A 26 -34.29 5.78 -9.22
CA ALA A 26 -33.86 7.13 -9.51
C ALA A 26 -32.82 7.53 -8.47
N ARG A 27 -31.63 6.93 -8.53
CA ARG A 27 -30.48 7.45 -7.79
C ARG A 27 -29.81 8.54 -8.62
N LYS A 28 -30.38 9.73 -8.55
CA LYS A 28 -29.72 11.02 -8.70
C LYS A 28 -30.77 12.08 -8.36
N SER A 29 -30.68 12.67 -7.18
CA SER A 29 -31.35 13.95 -6.93
C SER A 29 -30.55 14.79 -5.93
N ALA A 30 -30.14 15.94 -6.47
CA ALA A 30 -29.69 17.18 -5.85
C ALA A 30 -28.49 17.15 -4.89
N PRO A 31 -27.48 18.03 -5.08
CA PRO A 31 -26.58 18.37 -3.99
C PRO A 31 -27.43 19.08 -2.92
N SER A 32 -27.61 18.42 -1.78
CA SER A 32 -28.04 19.09 -0.55
C SER A 32 -27.14 20.32 -0.38
N THR A 33 -27.75 21.51 -0.27
CA THR A 33 -27.11 22.77 0.10
C THR A 33 -26.59 22.66 1.52
N GLY A 34 -25.50 21.92 1.67
CA GLY A 34 -24.72 21.71 2.87
C GLY A 34 -23.35 21.28 2.37
N GLY A 35 -22.35 22.16 2.55
CA GLY A 35 -21.05 22.05 1.90
C GLY A 35 -20.54 20.61 1.81
N VAL A 36 -20.10 20.22 0.61
CA VAL A 36 -19.60 18.87 0.30
C VAL A 36 -18.66 18.44 1.43
N LYS A 37 -19.05 17.40 2.18
CA LYS A 37 -18.24 16.87 3.27
C LYS A 37 -16.84 16.61 2.72
N LYS A 38 -15.83 17.27 3.30
CA LYS A 38 -14.44 17.15 2.84
C LYS A 38 -14.09 15.67 2.68
N PRO A 39 -13.49 15.25 1.55
CA PRO A 39 -13.05 13.88 1.37
C PRO A 39 -12.19 13.46 2.57
N HIS A 40 -12.50 12.29 3.13
CA HIS A 40 -11.75 11.78 4.27
C HIS A 40 -10.30 11.51 3.85
N ARG A 41 -9.34 12.22 4.47
CA ARG A 41 -7.91 12.03 4.26
C ARG A 41 -7.31 11.37 5.50
N TYR A 42 -6.64 10.23 5.29
CA TYR A 42 -5.89 9.57 6.35
C TYR A 42 -4.73 10.45 6.84
N ARG A 43 -4.41 10.33 8.13
CA ARG A 43 -3.20 10.95 8.69
C ARG A 43 -1.96 10.36 8.01
N PRO A 44 -0.88 11.15 7.84
CA PRO A 44 0.38 10.61 7.32
C PRO A 44 0.84 9.42 8.16
N GLY A 45 1.37 8.38 7.50
CA GLY A 45 1.77 7.13 8.14
C GLY A 45 0.66 6.09 8.34
N THR A 46 -0.63 6.48 8.39
CA THR A 46 -1.74 5.51 8.58
C THR A 46 -1.86 4.53 7.42
N VAL A 47 -1.70 5.00 6.18
CA VAL A 47 -1.75 4.13 4.99
C VAL A 47 -0.51 3.23 4.94
N ALA A 48 0.67 3.78 5.17
CA ALA A 48 1.93 3.04 5.17
C ALA A 48 1.96 1.91 6.21
N LEU A 49 1.52 2.16 7.46
CA LEU A 49 1.46 1.11 8.49
C LEU A 49 0.49 -0.02 8.13
N ARG A 50 -0.62 0.31 7.47
CA ARG A 50 -1.58 -0.68 6.99
C ARG A 50 -1.01 -1.52 5.86
N GLU A 51 -0.27 -0.91 4.94
CA GLU A 51 0.43 -1.61 3.85
C GLU A 51 1.54 -2.51 4.39
N ILE A 52 2.35 -2.04 5.36
CA ILE A 52 3.39 -2.85 6.02
C ILE A 52 2.76 -4.11 6.65
N ARG A 53 1.68 -3.96 7.42
CA ARG A 53 0.98 -5.10 8.04
C ARG A 53 0.40 -6.06 7.01
N ARG A 54 -0.11 -5.54 5.89
CA ARG A 54 -0.63 -6.35 4.78
C ARG A 54 0.50 -7.18 4.18
N TYR A 55 1.58 -6.53 3.75
CA TYR A 55 2.69 -7.19 3.05
C TYR A 55 3.49 -8.14 3.93
N GLN A 56 3.59 -7.89 5.24
CA GLN A 56 4.21 -8.82 6.17
C GLN A 56 3.36 -10.09 6.42
N LYS A 57 2.05 -10.04 6.17
CA LYS A 57 1.15 -11.20 6.35
C LYS A 57 1.06 -12.06 5.08
N SER A 58 1.26 -11.45 3.91
CA SER A 58 1.22 -12.13 2.61
C SER A 58 2.61 -12.53 2.14
N THR A 59 2.67 -13.50 1.24
CA THR A 59 3.89 -13.88 0.50
C THR A 59 3.78 -13.52 -0.98
N GLU A 60 2.97 -12.50 -1.32
CA GLU A 60 2.81 -12.06 -2.70
C GLU A 60 4.09 -11.36 -3.19
N LEU A 61 4.48 -11.65 -4.43
CA LEU A 61 5.59 -10.96 -5.09
C LEU A 61 5.20 -9.50 -5.36
N LEU A 62 6.08 -8.59 -4.99
CA LEU A 62 5.85 -7.14 -5.08
C LEU A 62 6.29 -6.58 -6.44
N ILE A 63 7.27 -7.22 -7.09
CA ILE A 63 7.74 -6.80 -8.41
C ILE A 63 6.86 -7.44 -9.48
N ARG A 64 6.46 -6.65 -10.49
CA ARG A 64 5.67 -7.17 -11.62
C ARG A 64 6.50 -8.17 -12.44
N LYS A 65 5.89 -9.31 -12.78
CA LYS A 65 6.55 -10.44 -13.47
C LYS A 65 7.13 -10.07 -14.85
N LEU A 66 6.39 -9.34 -15.69
CA LEU A 66 6.84 -9.05 -17.07
C LEU A 66 8.07 -8.11 -17.13
N PRO A 67 8.10 -6.98 -16.40
CA PRO A 67 9.31 -6.16 -16.31
C PRO A 67 10.52 -6.92 -15.73
N PHE A 68 10.32 -7.71 -14.67
CA PHE A 68 11.41 -8.51 -14.08
C PHE A 68 11.97 -9.53 -15.07
N GLN A 69 11.09 -10.23 -15.80
CA GLN A 69 11.51 -11.17 -16.83
C GLN A 69 12.31 -10.51 -17.96
N ARG A 70 11.93 -9.29 -18.38
CA ARG A 70 12.68 -8.53 -19.40
C ARG A 70 14.08 -8.19 -18.90
N LEU A 71 14.19 -7.70 -17.67
CA LEU A 71 15.47 -7.38 -17.03
C LEU A 71 16.39 -8.61 -16.94
N VAL A 72 15.87 -9.75 -16.50
CA VAL A 72 16.68 -10.99 -16.42
C VAL A 72 17.22 -11.39 -17.78
N ARG A 73 16.42 -11.25 -18.85
CA ARG A 73 16.84 -11.61 -20.22
C ARG A 73 17.84 -10.61 -20.78
N GLU A 74 17.65 -9.33 -20.51
CA GLU A 74 18.59 -8.27 -20.89
C GLU A 74 19.97 -8.54 -20.29
N ILE A 75 20.05 -8.75 -18.97
CA ILE A 75 21.31 -9.05 -18.28
C ILE A 75 21.95 -10.34 -18.80
N ALA A 76 21.15 -11.38 -19.01
CA ALA A 76 21.67 -12.67 -19.47
C ALA A 76 22.25 -12.62 -20.89
N GLN A 77 21.68 -11.76 -21.75
CA GLN A 77 22.12 -11.59 -23.13
C GLN A 77 23.56 -11.07 -23.21
N ASP A 78 23.98 -10.24 -22.24
CA ASP A 78 25.36 -9.70 -22.16
C ASP A 78 26.41 -10.79 -21.90
N PHE A 79 26.01 -11.92 -21.30
CA PHE A 79 26.90 -13.03 -21.01
C PHE A 79 26.89 -14.10 -22.10
N LYS A 80 25.70 -14.44 -22.62
CA LYS A 80 25.55 -15.45 -23.67
C LYS A 80 24.30 -15.20 -24.48
N THR A 81 24.46 -15.14 -25.79
CA THR A 81 23.35 -15.00 -26.73
C THR A 81 22.54 -16.30 -26.82
N ASP A 82 21.24 -16.17 -27.13
CA ASP A 82 20.29 -17.27 -27.40
C ASP A 82 19.96 -18.19 -26.21
N LEU A 83 20.06 -17.67 -24.98
CA LEU A 83 19.64 -18.39 -23.78
C LEU A 83 18.11 -18.55 -23.70
N ARG A 84 17.67 -19.79 -23.48
CA ARG A 84 16.27 -20.13 -23.18
C ARG A 84 16.08 -20.29 -21.68
N PHE A 85 15.07 -19.62 -21.15
CA PHE A 85 14.73 -19.69 -19.73
C PHE A 85 13.47 -20.51 -19.52
N GLN A 86 13.53 -21.43 -18.56
CA GLN A 86 12.34 -22.06 -18.00
C GLN A 86 11.55 -21.03 -17.18
N SER A 87 10.22 -21.13 -17.20
CA SER A 87 9.34 -20.25 -16.41
C SER A 87 9.65 -20.33 -14.90
N ALA A 88 9.90 -21.54 -14.39
CA ALA A 88 10.27 -21.78 -13.00
C ALA A 88 11.60 -21.10 -12.62
N ALA A 89 12.58 -21.07 -13.52
CA ALA A 89 13.88 -20.43 -13.27
C ALA A 89 13.73 -18.91 -13.08
N ILE A 90 12.93 -18.26 -13.93
CA ILE A 90 12.63 -16.82 -13.77
C ILE A 90 11.89 -16.56 -12.46
N GLY A 91 10.95 -17.45 -12.08
CA GLY A 91 10.25 -17.35 -10.80
C GLY A 91 11.19 -17.45 -9.60
N ALA A 92 12.09 -18.43 -9.60
CA ALA A 92 13.08 -18.62 -8.54
C ALA A 92 14.04 -17.43 -8.41
N LEU A 93 14.51 -16.87 -9.54
CA LEU A 93 15.32 -15.66 -9.54
C LEU A 93 14.58 -14.46 -8.94
N GLN A 94 13.27 -14.35 -9.20
CA GLN A 94 12.45 -13.29 -8.65
C GLN A 94 12.29 -13.45 -7.14
N GLU A 95 11.93 -14.64 -6.67
CA GLU A 95 11.79 -14.95 -5.24
C GLU A 95 13.08 -14.65 -4.47
N ALA A 96 14.22 -15.13 -4.98
CA ALA A 96 15.52 -14.89 -4.37
C ALA A 96 15.87 -13.39 -4.33
N SER A 97 15.60 -12.66 -5.41
CA SER A 97 15.89 -11.22 -5.49
C SER A 97 15.04 -10.40 -4.52
N GLU A 98 13.73 -10.67 -4.45
CA GLU A 98 12.84 -9.97 -3.53
C GLU A 98 13.15 -10.31 -2.07
N ALA A 99 13.44 -11.58 -1.76
CA ALA A 99 13.88 -12.00 -0.44
C ALA A 99 15.18 -11.29 -0.02
N TYR A 100 16.14 -11.17 -0.94
CA TYR A 100 17.39 -10.45 -0.70
C TYR A 100 17.15 -8.96 -0.42
N LEU A 101 16.32 -8.28 -1.23
CA LEU A 101 16.02 -6.86 -1.03
C LEU A 101 15.29 -6.57 0.29
N VAL A 102 14.35 -7.45 0.69
CA VAL A 102 13.70 -7.36 2.00
C VAL A 102 14.69 -7.63 3.13
N GLY A 103 15.58 -8.61 2.95
CA GLY A 103 16.65 -8.95 3.90
C GLY A 103 17.66 -7.81 4.11
N LEU A 104 18.04 -7.09 3.05
CA LEU A 104 18.91 -5.91 3.15
C LEU A 104 18.32 -4.79 4.02
N GLY A 105 16.99 -4.62 3.98
CA GLY A 105 16.27 -3.67 4.84
C GLY A 105 16.15 -4.16 6.29
N HIS A 106 16.30 -5.45 6.53
CA HIS A 106 16.26 -6.09 7.84
C HIS A 106 17.69 -6.24 8.39
N PHE A 107 18.24 -5.16 8.96
CA PHE A 107 19.53 -5.23 9.64
C PHE A 107 19.42 -6.19 10.85
N PRO A 108 20.28 -7.22 10.96
CA PRO A 108 20.32 -8.10 12.13
C PRO A 108 21.02 -7.36 13.27
N ALA A 109 20.33 -6.39 13.86
CA ALA A 109 20.67 -5.83 15.15
C ALA A 109 19.44 -5.09 15.66
N GLY A 110 18.95 -5.49 16.84
CA GLY A 110 17.89 -4.78 17.52
C GLY A 110 18.17 -3.27 17.56
N ARG A 111 17.12 -2.50 17.21
CA ARG A 111 17.02 -1.02 17.08
C ARG A 111 17.15 -0.51 15.65
N GLY A 112 16.04 -0.01 15.09
CA GLY A 112 16.16 1.11 14.15
C GLY A 112 15.27 1.21 12.91
N PHE A 113 14.04 0.69 12.88
CA PHE A 113 13.08 1.09 11.82
C PHE A 113 12.93 2.64 11.66
N PRO A 114 13.03 3.45 12.75
CA PRO A 114 13.01 4.91 12.63
C PRO A 114 14.26 5.55 12.00
N LEU A 115 15.43 4.90 12.06
CA LEU A 115 16.67 5.46 11.51
C LEU A 115 16.76 5.31 9.99
N TRP A 116 16.20 4.22 9.44
CA TRP A 116 16.20 3.97 8.00
C TRP A 116 15.36 5.01 7.23
N ILE A 117 14.19 5.39 7.75
CA ILE A 117 13.35 6.46 7.17
C ILE A 117 14.07 7.82 7.20
N ARG A 118 14.93 8.07 8.20
CA ARG A 118 15.69 9.32 8.29
C ARG A 118 16.86 9.35 7.29
N ARG A 119 17.51 8.20 7.04
CA ARG A 119 18.63 8.10 6.09
C ARG A 119 18.18 8.14 4.62
N THR A 120 17.02 7.57 4.28
CA THR A 120 16.46 7.66 2.91
C THR A 120 16.02 9.08 2.55
N LYS A 121 15.52 9.87 3.52
CA LYS A 121 15.15 11.26 3.29
C LYS A 121 16.35 12.18 3.01
N GLN A 122 17.51 11.89 3.61
CA GLN A 122 18.72 12.68 3.43
C GLN A 122 19.47 12.33 2.13
N SER A 123 19.33 11.09 1.63
CA SER A 123 19.93 10.64 0.36
C SER A 123 19.24 11.18 -0.90
N SER A 124 17.96 11.56 -0.81
CA SER A 124 17.24 12.19 -1.93
C SER A 124 17.51 13.69 -2.08
N GLU A 125 17.93 14.36 -1.00
CA GLU A 125 18.23 15.81 -1.04
C GLU A 125 19.65 16.09 -1.56
N THR A 126 20.60 15.16 -1.38
CA THR A 126 21.95 15.30 -1.94
C THR A 126 22.01 15.05 -3.45
N LEU A 127 21.15 14.20 -4.02
CA LEU A 127 21.15 13.91 -5.47
C LEU A 127 20.42 14.97 -6.31
N LEU A 128 19.50 15.75 -5.73
CA LEU A 128 18.87 16.88 -6.42
C LEU A 128 19.75 18.13 -6.43
N THR A 129 20.69 18.25 -5.48
CA THR A 129 21.61 19.40 -5.42
C THR A 129 22.82 19.22 -6.35
N THR A 130 23.24 17.99 -6.63
CA THR A 130 24.34 17.72 -7.59
C THR A 130 23.91 17.71 -9.05
N TYR A 131 22.61 17.62 -9.36
CA TYR A 131 22.10 17.60 -10.74
C TYR A 131 21.79 18.99 -11.32
N THR A 132 21.95 20.07 -10.53
CA THR A 132 21.73 21.46 -10.98
C THR A 132 23.01 22.27 -11.18
N HIS A 133 24.19 21.63 -11.17
CA HIS A 133 25.48 22.33 -11.28
C HIS A 133 26.48 21.76 -12.31
N PHE A 134 26.03 20.97 -13.29
CA PHE A 134 26.92 20.55 -14.38
C PHE A 134 26.23 20.61 -15.75
N HIS A 135 26.07 21.84 -16.23
CA HIS A 135 25.88 22.14 -17.65
C HIS A 135 26.85 23.28 -18.01
N PRO A 136 28.02 23.00 -18.58
CA PRO A 136 28.76 24.01 -19.33
C PRO A 136 28.27 24.03 -20.79
N ARG A 137 28.30 25.23 -21.36
CA ARG A 137 28.22 25.49 -22.80
C ARG A 137 29.45 24.97 -23.51
#